data_AF-A0A6G0TJ06-F1
#
_entry.id   AF-A0A6G0TJ06-F1
#
_cell.length_a   1.000
_cell.length_b   1.000
_cell.length_c   1.000
_cell.angle_alpha   90.00
_cell.angle_beta   90.00
_cell.angle_gamma   90.00
#
_symmetry.space_group_name_H-M   'P 1'
#
loop_
_entity.id
_entity.type
_entity.pdbx_description
1 polymer ?
#
loop_
_entity_poly.entity_id
_entity_poly.type
_entity_poly.pdbx_seq_one_letter_code
_entity_poly.pdbx_strand_id
1 'polypeptide(L)'
;MYDTADYSYILPTHRLTVYIMGILLGYCLRYVGRNYPLKSGHLKLGWIVAIGFFYEAFIHPSKMGDIDYVYNASDAANYAAFAPIYWCIFFSWIIFVSYTGNGGVVSSLFSWKGFIVCTRLSYTFYLTQFPVFFYNVGSHRSALEYSFGLIVNIKEILAIIMVSVALTLAVEMPFNNIRTSFVKKSRRETESPTAAAAVGGDTESRRNR
;
A
#
# COMPACT_ATOMS: atom_id res chain seq x y z
N MET A 1 24.28 17.98 -3.11
CA MET A 1 23.58 16.71 -3.42
C MET A 1 23.08 16.03 -2.14
N TYR A 2 23.85 16.05 -1.05
CA TYR A 2 23.44 15.47 0.25
C TYR A 2 22.32 16.25 0.95
N ASP A 3 22.37 17.59 0.98
CA ASP A 3 21.33 18.39 1.66
C ASP A 3 19.93 18.15 1.09
N THR A 4 19.77 18.03 -0.23
CA THR A 4 18.48 17.74 -0.85
C THR A 4 17.95 16.35 -0.46
N ALA A 5 18.84 15.36 -0.36
CA ALA A 5 18.46 14.03 0.11
C ALA A 5 18.04 14.05 1.58
N ASP A 6 18.75 14.80 2.42
CA ASP A 6 18.44 14.94 3.84
C ASP A 6 17.07 15.60 4.04
N TYR A 7 16.79 16.72 3.37
CA TYR A 7 15.48 17.37 3.47
C TYR A 7 14.32 16.54 2.90
N SER A 8 14.57 15.78 1.83
CA SER A 8 13.49 15.06 1.12
C SER A 8 13.22 13.66 1.70
N TYR A 9 14.25 12.96 2.22
CA TYR A 9 14.11 11.60 2.75
C TYR A 9 14.00 11.54 4.28
N ILE A 10 14.62 12.46 5.02
CA ILE A 10 14.65 12.41 6.48
C ILE A 10 13.43 13.12 7.07
N LEU A 11 12.94 14.19 6.43
CA LEU A 11 11.83 14.97 6.93
C LEU A 11 10.47 14.37 6.52
N PRO A 12 9.65 13.86 7.47
CA PRO A 12 8.34 13.28 7.15
C PRO A 12 7.31 14.33 6.70
N THR A 13 7.65 15.61 6.74
CA THR A 13 6.79 16.74 6.34
C THR A 13 6.30 16.61 4.90
N HIS A 14 7.13 16.10 4.00
CA HIS A 14 6.74 15.83 2.60
C HIS A 14 5.64 14.77 2.47
N ARG A 15 5.48 13.88 3.47
CA ARG A 15 4.46 12.82 3.48
C ARG A 15 3.24 13.18 4.31
N LEU A 16 3.30 14.27 5.07
CA LEU A 16 2.22 14.71 5.96
C LEU A 16 0.91 14.96 5.20
N THR A 17 0.98 15.56 4.01
CA THR A 17 -0.19 15.85 3.16
C THR A 17 -0.99 14.59 2.86
N VAL A 18 -0.31 13.49 2.52
CA VAL A 18 -0.92 12.19 2.22
C VAL A 18 -1.59 11.60 3.45
N TYR A 19 -0.95 11.70 4.62
CA TYR A 19 -1.50 11.21 5.88
C TYR A 19 -2.76 11.97 6.29
N ILE A 20 -2.75 13.30 6.20
CA ILE A 20 -3.92 14.13 6.53
C ILE A 20 -5.09 13.79 5.60
N MET A 21 -4.85 13.67 4.30
CA MET A 21 -5.88 13.28 3.32
C MET A 21 -6.49 11.91 3.64
N GLY A 22 -5.65 10.94 4.02
CA GLY A 22 -6.11 9.60 4.41
C GLY A 22 -6.97 9.61 5.68
N ILE A 23 -6.57 10.38 6.71
CA ILE A 23 -7.34 10.53 7.96
C ILE A 23 -8.69 11.21 7.67
N LEU A 24 -8.68 12.27 6.86
CA LEU A 24 -9.88 12.98 6.47
C LEU A 24 -10.85 12.06 5.72
N LEU A 25 -10.33 11.27 4.76
CA LEU A 25 -11.12 10.27 4.06
C LEU A 25 -11.75 9.26 5.03
N GLY A 26 -10.95 8.71 5.96
CA GLY A 26 -11.46 7.77 6.97
C GLY A 26 -12.55 8.37 7.84
N TYR A 27 -12.43 9.65 8.22
CA TYR A 27 -13.45 10.39 8.95
C TYR A 27 -14.74 10.56 8.11
N CYS A 28 -14.61 10.94 6.84
CA CYS A 28 -15.73 11.04 5.91
C CYS A 28 -16.46 9.69 5.73
N LEU A 29 -15.72 8.58 5.59
CA LEU A 29 -16.31 7.23 5.48
C LEU A 29 -17.11 6.83 6.74
N ARG A 30 -16.65 7.26 7.91
CA ARG A 30 -17.36 7.02 9.17
C ARG A 30 -18.70 7.76 9.21
N TYR A 31 -18.77 8.96 8.65
CA TYR A 31 -20.00 9.77 8.63
C TYR A 31 -21.01 9.31 7.56
N VAL A 32 -20.53 8.91 6.38
CA VAL A 32 -21.37 8.53 5.23
C VAL A 32 -22.06 7.17 5.41
N GLY A 33 -21.45 6.24 6.17
CA GLY A 33 -21.97 4.89 6.36
C GLY A 33 -21.79 3.98 5.14
N ARG A 34 -21.99 2.67 5.33
CA ARG A 34 -21.67 1.62 4.32
C ARG A 34 -22.60 1.57 3.11
N ASN A 35 -23.85 2.02 3.23
CA ASN A 35 -24.88 1.84 2.19
C ASN A 35 -25.41 3.18 1.68
N TYR A 36 -24.52 4.12 1.39
CA TYR A 36 -24.93 5.42 0.87
C TYR A 36 -25.34 5.31 -0.61
N PRO A 37 -26.59 5.68 -0.97
CA PRO A 37 -27.08 5.56 -2.35
C PRO A 37 -26.49 6.66 -3.23
N LEU A 38 -25.42 6.34 -3.97
CA LEU A 38 -24.83 7.23 -4.96
C LEU A 38 -25.64 7.21 -6.26
N LYS A 39 -26.08 8.39 -6.73
CA LYS A 39 -26.66 8.52 -8.07
C LYS A 39 -25.59 8.21 -9.12
N SER A 40 -25.97 7.52 -10.19
CA SER A 40 -25.07 7.12 -11.28
C SER A 40 -24.31 8.30 -11.93
N GLY A 41 -24.89 9.51 -11.92
CA GLY A 41 -24.21 10.72 -12.40
C GLY A 41 -23.00 11.13 -11.55
N HIS A 42 -23.12 11.10 -10.21
CA HIS A 42 -22.02 11.42 -9.31
C HIS A 42 -20.91 10.36 -9.37
N LEU A 43 -21.30 9.09 -9.57
CA LEU A 43 -20.35 8.01 -9.76
C LEU A 43 -19.50 8.21 -11.03
N LYS A 44 -20.14 8.53 -12.17
CA LYS A 44 -19.43 8.83 -13.43
C LYS A 44 -18.53 10.05 -13.29
N LEU A 45 -19.03 11.13 -12.68
CA LEU A 45 -18.24 12.33 -12.47
C LEU A 45 -17.00 12.05 -11.63
N GLY A 46 -17.14 11.34 -10.51
CA GLY A 46 -15.99 11.01 -9.67
C GLY A 46 -14.98 10.10 -10.36
N TRP A 47 -15.41 9.17 -11.22
CA TRP A 47 -14.48 8.38 -12.05
C TRP A 47 -13.72 9.23 -13.07
N ILE A 48 -14.39 10.16 -13.75
CA ILE A 48 -13.75 11.09 -14.70
C ILE A 48 -12.70 11.93 -13.97
N VAL A 49 -13.07 12.48 -12.81
CA VAL A 49 -12.17 13.31 -11.99
C VAL A 49 -10.98 12.47 -11.49
N ALA A 50 -11.22 11.26 -10.99
CA ALA A 50 -10.16 10.39 -10.50
C ALA A 50 -9.18 10.01 -11.61
N ILE A 51 -9.67 9.61 -12.79
CA ILE A 51 -8.83 9.27 -13.95
C ILE A 51 -8.10 10.51 -14.47
N GLY A 52 -8.73 11.68 -14.47
CA GLY A 52 -8.10 12.93 -14.86
C GLY A 52 -6.90 13.27 -13.97
N PHE A 53 -7.06 13.20 -12.64
CA PHE A 53 -5.94 13.41 -11.71
C PHE A 53 -4.86 12.33 -11.84
N PHE A 54 -5.24 11.08 -12.07
CA PHE A 54 -4.27 10.01 -12.33
C PHE A 54 -3.47 10.31 -13.60
N TYR A 55 -4.11 10.74 -14.68
CA TYR A 55 -3.44 11.10 -15.92
C TYR A 55 -2.50 12.30 -15.74
N GLU A 56 -2.95 13.35 -15.05
CA GLU A 56 -2.11 14.51 -14.72
C GLU A 56 -0.87 14.09 -13.92
N ALA A 57 -1.01 13.14 -12.98
CA ALA A 57 0.12 12.63 -12.20
C ALA A 57 1.21 11.95 -13.06
N PHE A 58 0.89 11.46 -14.26
CA PHE A 58 1.84 10.84 -15.19
C PHE A 58 2.39 11.81 -16.24
N ILE A 59 1.56 12.72 -16.76
CA ILE A 59 2.00 13.66 -17.81
C ILE A 59 2.87 14.79 -17.24
N HIS A 60 2.58 15.27 -16.03
CA HIS A 60 3.40 16.31 -15.42
C HIS A 60 4.89 15.94 -15.31
N PRO A 61 5.26 14.76 -14.78
CA PRO A 61 6.66 14.34 -14.73
C PRO A 61 7.24 13.90 -16.07
N SER A 62 6.42 13.58 -17.08
CA SER A 62 6.95 13.03 -18.35
C SER A 62 7.90 14.00 -19.06
N LYS A 63 7.68 15.31 -18.90
CA LYS A 63 8.56 16.37 -19.45
C LYS A 63 9.91 16.44 -18.75
N MET A 64 9.99 16.04 -17.47
CA MET A 64 11.22 16.02 -16.69
C MET A 64 12.10 14.79 -17.00
N GLY A 65 11.56 13.82 -17.74
CA GLY A 65 12.29 12.62 -18.15
C GLY A 65 13.03 12.76 -19.48
N ASP A 66 12.92 13.91 -20.15
CA ASP A 66 13.60 14.15 -21.43
C ASP A 66 15.08 14.51 -21.23
N ILE A 67 15.95 14.06 -22.14
CA ILE A 67 17.40 14.29 -22.08
C ILE A 67 17.74 15.77 -22.27
N ASP A 68 16.93 16.47 -23.08
CA ASP A 68 17.11 17.89 -23.37
C ASP A 68 16.39 18.80 -22.36
N TYR A 69 15.87 18.25 -21.27
CA TYR A 69 15.15 19.01 -20.26
C TYR A 69 16.07 19.96 -19.49
N VAL A 70 15.82 21.26 -19.61
CA VAL A 70 16.47 22.28 -18.79
C VAL A 70 15.75 22.36 -17.44
N TYR A 71 16.49 22.07 -16.36
CA TYR A 71 15.94 22.09 -15.01
C TYR A 71 15.24 23.40 -14.68
N ASN A 72 13.96 23.30 -14.31
CA ASN A 72 13.20 24.42 -13.80
C ASN A 72 12.70 24.13 -12.37
N ALA A 73 13.09 25.00 -11.43
CA ALA A 73 12.69 24.89 -10.03
C ALA A 73 11.17 24.98 -9.83
N SER A 74 10.45 25.75 -10.65
CA SER A 74 8.99 25.85 -10.53
C SER A 74 8.30 24.53 -10.87
N ASP A 75 8.78 23.85 -11.91
CA ASP A 75 8.19 22.59 -12.37
C ASP A 75 8.42 21.50 -11.32
N ALA A 76 9.65 21.40 -10.81
CA ALA A 76 10.02 20.44 -9.77
C ALA A 76 9.23 20.67 -8.47
N ALA A 77 9.05 21.92 -8.05
CA ALA A 77 8.26 22.27 -6.86
C ALA A 77 6.78 21.92 -7.03
N ASN A 78 6.19 22.23 -8.19
CA ASN A 78 4.81 21.88 -8.50
C ASN A 78 4.61 20.37 -8.50
N TYR A 79 5.50 19.61 -9.14
CA TYR A 79 5.43 18.16 -9.14
C TYR A 79 5.52 17.58 -7.72
N ALA A 80 6.50 18.03 -6.92
CA ALA A 80 6.69 17.55 -5.55
C ALA A 80 5.47 17.84 -4.65
N ALA A 81 4.77 18.95 -4.86
CA ALA A 81 3.60 19.33 -4.08
C ALA A 81 2.32 18.61 -4.53
N PHE A 82 2.05 18.56 -5.84
CA PHE A 82 0.78 18.10 -6.38
C PHE A 82 0.73 16.60 -6.69
N ALA A 83 1.85 15.98 -7.05
CA ALA A 83 1.86 14.55 -7.38
C ALA A 83 1.29 13.67 -6.24
N PRO A 84 1.70 13.86 -4.96
CA PRO A 84 1.12 13.08 -3.87
C PRO A 84 -0.39 13.31 -3.71
N ILE A 85 -0.87 14.53 -3.97
CA ILE A 85 -2.29 14.90 -3.86
C ILE A 85 -3.11 14.18 -4.95
N TYR A 86 -2.63 14.20 -6.19
CA TYR A 86 -3.31 13.52 -7.30
C TYR A 86 -3.44 12.02 -7.08
N TRP A 87 -2.35 11.38 -6.62
CA TRP A 87 -2.36 9.97 -6.22
C TRP A 87 -3.36 9.71 -5.08
N CYS A 88 -3.38 10.58 -4.07
CA CYS A 88 -4.33 10.45 -2.95
C CYS A 88 -5.78 10.54 -3.42
N ILE A 89 -6.13 11.52 -4.25
CA ILE A 89 -7.52 11.71 -4.71
C ILE A 89 -7.98 10.47 -5.49
N PHE A 90 -7.14 9.94 -6.38
CA PHE A 90 -7.46 8.74 -7.16
C PHE A 90 -7.76 7.53 -6.26
N PHE A 91 -6.84 7.21 -5.33
CA PHE A 91 -7.06 6.09 -4.42
C PHE A 91 -8.20 6.34 -3.42
N SER A 92 -8.38 7.58 -2.98
CA SER A 92 -9.48 7.96 -2.09
C SER A 92 -10.83 7.69 -2.73
N TRP A 93 -10.97 7.99 -4.02
CA TRP A 93 -12.19 7.67 -4.77
C TRP A 93 -12.43 6.17 -4.86
N ILE A 94 -11.40 5.37 -5.18
CA ILE A 94 -11.50 3.90 -5.23
C ILE A 94 -11.94 3.32 -3.88
N ILE A 95 -11.34 3.80 -2.78
CA ILE A 95 -11.69 3.37 -1.42
C ILE A 95 -13.13 3.74 -1.08
N PHE A 96 -13.53 4.99 -1.35
CA PHE A 96 -14.87 5.48 -1.06
C PHE A 96 -15.95 4.68 -1.81
N VAL A 97 -15.74 4.46 -3.09
CA VAL A 97 -16.67 3.73 -3.94
C VAL A 97 -16.70 2.23 -3.57
N SER A 98 -15.57 1.66 -3.16
CA SER A 98 -15.51 0.28 -2.63
C SER A 98 -16.21 0.15 -1.28
N TYR A 99 -16.08 1.15 -0.41
CA TYR A 99 -16.72 1.15 0.91
C TYR A 99 -18.24 1.30 0.84
N THR A 100 -18.74 2.13 -0.09
CA THR A 100 -20.17 2.36 -0.29
C THR A 100 -20.88 1.27 -1.10
N GLY A 101 -20.15 0.25 -1.58
CA GLY A 101 -20.69 -0.85 -2.38
C GLY A 101 -20.99 -0.51 -3.84
N ASN A 102 -20.62 0.69 -4.30
CA ASN A 102 -20.93 1.19 -5.66
C ASN A 102 -19.78 0.96 -6.67
N GLY A 103 -18.75 0.19 -6.31
CA GLY A 103 -17.52 0.06 -7.10
C GLY A 103 -17.47 -1.02 -8.16
N GLY A 104 -18.52 -1.82 -8.28
CA GLY A 104 -18.64 -2.83 -9.33
C GLY A 104 -17.36 -3.65 -9.53
N VAL A 105 -16.88 -3.68 -10.78
CA VAL A 105 -15.69 -4.45 -11.18
C VAL A 105 -14.41 -3.96 -10.51
N VAL A 106 -14.21 -2.64 -10.39
CA VAL A 106 -12.95 -2.09 -9.84
C VAL A 106 -12.83 -2.43 -8.34
N SER A 107 -13.92 -2.34 -7.59
CA SER A 107 -13.92 -2.75 -6.18
C SER A 107 -13.65 -4.24 -6.01
N SER A 108 -14.19 -5.09 -6.90
CA SER A 108 -13.91 -6.52 -6.91
C SER A 108 -12.43 -6.82 -7.20
N LEU A 109 -11.84 -6.14 -8.19
CA LEU A 109 -10.42 -6.27 -8.52
C LEU A 109 -9.55 -5.91 -7.32
N PHE A 110 -9.77 -4.74 -6.70
CA PHE A 110 -9.01 -4.28 -5.54
C PHE A 110 -9.23 -5.11 -4.27
N SER A 111 -10.36 -5.82 -4.18
CA SER A 111 -10.66 -6.73 -3.06
C SER A 111 -10.16 -8.16 -3.30
N TRP A 112 -9.37 -8.39 -4.35
CA TRP A 112 -8.92 -9.73 -4.69
C TRP A 112 -7.95 -10.30 -3.66
N LYS A 113 -8.21 -11.53 -3.21
CA LYS A 113 -7.39 -12.25 -2.21
C LYS A 113 -5.93 -12.45 -2.66
N GLY A 114 -5.64 -12.41 -3.96
CA GLY A 114 -4.27 -12.48 -4.49
C GLY A 114 -3.37 -11.37 -3.94
N PHE A 115 -3.91 -10.16 -3.72
CA PHE A 115 -3.14 -9.05 -3.18
C PHE A 115 -2.61 -9.30 -1.77
N ILE A 116 -3.25 -10.17 -0.99
CA ILE A 116 -2.75 -10.55 0.35
C ILE A 116 -1.38 -11.23 0.24
N VAL A 117 -1.18 -12.07 -0.79
CA VAL A 117 0.11 -12.73 -1.04
C VAL A 117 1.12 -11.71 -1.53
N CYS A 118 0.73 -10.82 -2.45
CA CYS A 118 1.59 -9.76 -2.96
C CYS A 118 2.08 -8.83 -1.83
N THR A 119 1.22 -8.42 -0.90
CA THR A 119 1.62 -7.58 0.24
C THR A 119 2.67 -8.25 1.12
N ARG A 120 2.57 -9.57 1.34
CA ARG A 120 3.59 -10.32 2.09
C ARG A 120 4.90 -10.41 1.32
N LEU A 121 4.82 -10.66 0.01
CA LEU A 121 6.00 -10.73 -0.86
C LEU A 121 6.72 -9.38 -0.93
N SER A 122 6.00 -8.26 -1.03
CA SER A 122 6.56 -6.91 -1.07
C SER A 122 7.49 -6.61 0.11
N TYR A 123 7.17 -7.10 1.31
CA TYR A 123 8.03 -6.92 2.48
C TYR A 123 9.39 -7.61 2.32
N THR A 124 9.38 -8.88 1.94
CA THR A 124 10.63 -9.62 1.70
C THR A 124 11.41 -9.06 0.52
N PHE A 125 10.72 -8.66 -0.55
CA PHE A 125 11.33 -8.01 -1.70
C PHE A 125 12.11 -6.76 -1.28
N TYR A 126 11.49 -5.90 -0.46
CA TYR A 126 12.14 -4.70 0.06
C TYR A 126 13.39 -5.01 0.90
N LEU A 127 13.36 -6.08 1.70
CA LEU A 127 14.53 -6.52 2.47
C LEU A 127 15.64 -7.09 1.59
N THR A 128 15.30 -7.79 0.50
CA THR A 128 16.28 -8.48 -0.35
C THR A 128 16.86 -7.61 -1.45
N GLN A 129 16.14 -6.57 -1.89
CA GLN A 129 16.58 -5.74 -3.03
C GLN A 129 17.95 -5.08 -2.76
N PHE A 130 18.15 -4.50 -1.57
CA PHE A 130 19.37 -3.76 -1.25
C PHE A 130 20.59 -4.68 -1.12
N PRO A 131 20.53 -5.80 -0.38
CA PRO A 131 21.64 -6.76 -0.34
C PRO A 131 22.03 -7.30 -1.72
N VAL A 132 21.05 -7.67 -2.55
CA VAL A 132 21.32 -8.22 -3.89
C VAL A 132 21.92 -7.15 -4.81
N PHE A 133 21.40 -5.92 -4.76
CA PHE A 133 21.96 -4.79 -5.49
C PHE A 133 23.42 -4.52 -5.11
N PHE A 134 23.73 -4.41 -3.81
CA PHE A 134 25.10 -4.20 -3.35
C PHE A 134 26.04 -5.35 -3.71
N TYR A 135 25.55 -6.60 -3.67
CA TYR A 135 26.31 -7.76 -4.11
C TYR A 135 26.63 -7.70 -5.61
N ASN A 136 25.66 -7.31 -6.44
CA ASN A 136 25.86 -7.19 -7.88
C ASN A 136 26.85 -6.05 -8.22
N VAL A 137 26.65 -4.86 -7.65
CA VAL A 137 27.54 -3.71 -7.82
C VAL A 137 28.96 -4.02 -7.34
N GLY A 138 29.12 -4.67 -6.18
CA GLY A 138 30.43 -5.05 -5.65
C GLY A 138 31.15 -6.14 -6.46
N SER A 139 30.41 -6.94 -7.23
CA SER A 139 30.95 -7.97 -8.11
C SER A 139 31.44 -7.40 -9.45
N HIS A 140 30.84 -6.29 -9.91
CA HIS A 140 31.27 -5.59 -11.11
C HIS A 140 32.43 -4.63 -10.82
N ARG A 141 33.67 -5.09 -11.07
CA ARG A 141 34.92 -4.31 -10.83
C ARG A 141 35.37 -3.40 -11.98
N SER A 142 34.64 -3.34 -13.09
CA SER A 142 35.00 -2.59 -14.29
C SER A 142 33.89 -1.64 -14.74
N ALA A 143 34.28 -0.46 -15.22
CA ALA A 143 33.36 0.52 -15.81
C ALA A 143 32.75 -0.08 -17.09
N LEU A 144 31.47 -0.42 -17.04
CA LEU A 144 30.72 -0.83 -18.22
C LEU A 144 30.22 0.42 -18.94
N GLU A 145 30.36 0.44 -20.26
CA GLU A 145 29.75 1.51 -21.07
C GLU A 145 28.23 1.53 -20.88
N TYR A 146 27.68 2.72 -20.74
CA TYR A 146 26.27 2.92 -20.45
C TYR A 146 25.42 2.47 -21.65
N SER A 147 24.79 1.30 -21.53
CA SER A 147 23.88 0.75 -22.54
C SER A 147 22.49 0.53 -21.92
N PHE A 148 21.42 0.70 -22.69
CA PHE A 148 20.04 0.50 -22.22
C PHE A 148 19.82 -0.89 -21.57
N GLY A 149 20.60 -1.91 -21.94
CA GLY A 149 20.56 -3.25 -21.33
C GLY A 149 21.13 -3.35 -19.90
N LEU A 150 21.84 -2.33 -19.42
CA LEU A 150 22.35 -2.24 -18.04
C LEU A 150 21.31 -1.68 -17.05
N ILE A 151 20.37 -0.85 -17.54
CA ILE A 151 19.30 -0.26 -16.71
C ILE A 151 18.29 -1.35 -16.29
N VAL A 152 18.07 -2.35 -17.13
CA VAL A 152 17.18 -3.49 -16.87
C VAL A 152 17.98 -4.78 -16.94
N ASN A 153 18.79 -5.02 -15.91
CA ASN A 153 19.50 -6.29 -15.80
C ASN A 153 18.51 -7.39 -15.38
N ILE A 154 17.91 -8.06 -16.37
CA ILE A 154 16.87 -9.09 -16.17
C ILE A 154 17.38 -10.19 -15.22
N LYS A 155 18.68 -10.50 -15.23
CA LYS A 155 19.28 -11.49 -14.32
C LYS A 155 19.24 -11.03 -12.87
N GLU A 156 19.51 -9.75 -12.62
CA GLU A 156 19.43 -9.17 -11.27
C GLU A 156 17.99 -9.14 -10.78
N ILE A 157 17.05 -8.68 -11.61
CA ILE A 157 15.62 -8.66 -11.28
C ILE A 157 15.12 -10.08 -10.97
N LEU A 158 15.49 -11.05 -11.80
CA LEU A 158 15.11 -12.45 -11.60
C LEU A 158 15.76 -13.05 -10.33
N ALA A 159 17.01 -12.69 -10.03
CA ALA A 159 17.66 -13.08 -8.78
C ALA A 159 16.94 -12.49 -7.55
N ILE A 160 16.59 -11.21 -7.57
CA ILE A 160 15.83 -10.55 -6.49
C ILE A 160 14.46 -11.23 -6.31
N ILE A 161 13.76 -11.53 -7.41
CA ILE A 161 12.47 -12.23 -7.36
C ILE A 161 12.64 -13.64 -6.76
N MET A 162 13.62 -14.41 -7.21
CA MET A 162 13.85 -15.77 -6.70
C MET A 162 14.22 -15.78 -5.21
N VAL A 163 15.12 -14.88 -4.80
CA VAL A 163 15.55 -14.76 -3.40
C VAL A 163 14.41 -14.27 -2.50
N SER A 164 13.63 -13.28 -2.94
CA SER A 164 12.48 -12.78 -2.17
C SER A 164 11.37 -13.84 -2.02
N VAL A 165 11.08 -14.62 -3.07
CA VAL A 165 10.15 -15.74 -2.99
C VAL A 165 10.68 -16.81 -2.03
N ALA A 166 11.95 -17.19 -2.14
CA ALA A 166 12.56 -18.17 -1.24
C ALA A 166 12.50 -17.72 0.23
N LEU A 167 12.81 -16.45 0.51
CA LEU A 167 12.73 -15.87 1.85
C LEU A 167 11.29 -15.82 2.37
N THR A 168 10.32 -15.49 1.51
CA THR A 168 8.89 -15.51 1.87
C THR A 168 8.43 -16.90 2.26
N LEU A 169 8.82 -17.93 1.49
CA LEU A 169 8.44 -19.31 1.76
C LEU A 169 9.14 -19.86 3.01
N ALA A 170 10.43 -19.57 3.18
CA ALA A 170 11.24 -20.09 4.28
C ALA A 170 11.01 -19.38 5.62
N VAL A 171 10.67 -18.09 5.60
CA VAL A 171 10.54 -17.26 6.81
C VAL A 171 9.10 -16.79 6.99
N GLU A 172 8.56 -15.99 6.09
CA GLU A 172 7.23 -15.38 6.29
C GLU A 172 6.10 -16.42 6.47
N MET A 173 6.07 -17.49 5.68
CA MET A 173 5.03 -18.52 5.80
C MET A 173 5.02 -19.25 7.17
N PRO A 174 6.15 -19.79 7.68
CA PRO A 174 6.16 -20.41 9.00
C PRO A 174 5.86 -19.41 10.12
N PHE A 175 6.42 -18.19 10.08
CA PHE A 175 6.14 -17.18 11.10
C PHE A 175 4.66 -16.76 11.10
N ASN A 176 4.02 -16.66 9.94
CA ASN A 176 2.60 -16.36 9.84
C ASN A 176 1.71 -17.52 10.36
N ASN A 177 2.08 -18.77 10.11
CA ASN A 177 1.40 -19.94 10.69
C ASN A 177 1.54 -19.99 12.22
N ILE A 178 2.69 -19.60 12.76
CA ILE A 178 2.92 -19.49 14.20
C ILE A 178 2.02 -18.39 14.78
N ARG A 179 2.03 -17.17 14.21
CA ARG A 179 1.18 -16.06 14.70
C ARG A 179 -0.31 -16.41 14.71
N THR A 180 -0.82 -17.02 13.64
CA THR A 180 -2.23 -17.39 13.57
C THR A 180 -2.60 -18.46 14.60
N SER A 181 -1.68 -19.35 14.95
CA SER A 181 -1.86 -20.35 16.00
C SER A 181 -1.89 -19.72 17.40
N PHE A 182 -0.99 -18.77 17.69
CA PHE A 182 -1.00 -18.02 18.96
C PHE A 182 -2.25 -17.12 19.12
N VAL A 183 -2.67 -16.44 18.06
CA VAL A 183 -3.86 -15.58 18.08
C VAL A 183 -5.15 -16.41 18.23
N LYS A 184 -5.26 -17.56 17.54
CA LYS A 184 -6.40 -18.48 17.74
C LYS A 184 -6.45 -19.06 19.15
N LYS A 185 -5.29 -19.35 19.75
CA LYS A 185 -5.18 -19.83 21.13
C LYS A 185 -5.66 -18.77 22.12
N SER A 186 -5.18 -17.53 21.99
CA SER A 186 -5.58 -16.39 22.84
C SER A 186 -7.10 -16.11 22.76
N ARG A 187 -7.70 -16.19 21.58
CA ARG A 187 -9.16 -16.00 21.41
C ARG A 187 -9.98 -17.11 22.10
N ARG A 188 -9.54 -18.37 22.00
CA ARG A 188 -10.20 -19.50 22.69
C ARG A 188 -10.10 -19.38 24.22
N GLU A 189 -8.97 -18.89 24.74
CA GLU A 189 -8.77 -18.64 26.17
C GLU A 189 -9.58 -17.44 26.70
N THR A 190 -10.03 -16.53 25.84
CA THR A 190 -10.92 -15.42 26.23
C THR A 190 -12.40 -15.83 26.18
N GLU A 191 -12.76 -16.76 25.29
CA GLU A 191 -14.13 -17.29 25.15
C GLU A 191 -14.44 -18.40 26.19
N SER A 192 -13.45 -19.18 26.66
CA SER A 192 -13.70 -20.29 27.62
C SER A 192 -14.04 -19.89 29.08
N PRO A 193 -13.52 -18.81 29.68
CA PRO A 193 -13.87 -18.44 31.06
C PRO A 193 -15.25 -17.78 31.15
N THR A 194 -15.66 -17.06 30.09
CA THR A 194 -16.91 -16.29 30.06
C THR A 194 -18.12 -17.18 29.82
N ALA A 195 -17.99 -18.21 28.98
CA ALA A 195 -19.07 -19.17 28.73
C ALA A 195 -19.35 -20.09 29.93
N ALA A 196 -18.32 -20.44 30.72
CA ALA A 196 -18.48 -21.27 31.92
C ALA A 196 -19.13 -20.51 33.08
N ALA A 197 -18.88 -19.20 33.22
CA ALA A 197 -19.49 -18.37 34.26
C ALA A 197 -20.97 -18.03 33.98
N ALA A 198 -21.38 -17.92 32.72
CA ALA A 198 -22.76 -17.60 32.34
C ALA A 198 -23.75 -18.76 32.55
N VAL A 199 -23.28 -20.02 32.51
CA VAL A 199 -24.15 -21.20 32.67
C VAL A 199 -24.41 -21.55 34.14
N GLY A 200 -23.54 -21.12 35.07
CA GLY A 200 -23.70 -21.36 36.51
C GLY A 200 -24.66 -20.40 37.23
N GLY A 201 -24.92 -19.20 36.69
CA GLY A 201 -25.76 -18.18 37.33
C GLY A 201 -27.26 -18.35 37.13
N ASP A 202 -27.68 -19.02 36.05
CA ASP A 202 -29.10 -19.15 35.68
C ASP A 202 -29.83 -20.32 36.36
N THR A 203 -29.09 -21.27 36.94
CA THR A 203 -29.70 -22.44 37.62
C THR A 203 -30.09 -22.15 39.07
N GLU A 204 -29.45 -21.19 39.73
CA GLU A 204 -29.79 -20.83 41.12
C GLU A 204 -31.02 -19.90 41.21
N SER A 205 -31.22 -19.04 40.21
CA SER A 205 -32.36 -18.11 40.13
C SER A 205 -33.72 -18.80 39.87
N ARG A 206 -33.73 -19.97 39.22
CA ARG A 206 -34.96 -20.74 38.95
C ARG A 206 -35.45 -21.62 40.11
N ARG A 207 -34.65 -21.79 41.16
CA ARG A 207 -34.99 -22.68 42.30
C ARG A 207 -35.77 -21.98 43.42
N ASN A 208 -35.76 -20.64 43.46
CA ASN A 208 -36.35 -19.84 44.54
C ASN A 208 -37.59 -19.04 44.10
N ARG A 209 -38.33 -19.51 43.09
CA ARG A 209 -39.58 -18.87 42.64
C ARG A 209 -40.70 -19.87 42.49
#